data_AF-A0AAN7SXK2-F1
#
_entry.id   AF-A0AAN7SXK2-F1
#
_cell.length_a   1.000
_cell.length_b   1.000
_cell.length_c   1.000
_cell.angle_alpha   90.00
_cell.angle_beta   90.00
_cell.angle_gamma   90.00
#
_symmetry.space_group_name_H-M   'P 1'
#
loop_
_entity.id
_entity.type
_entity.pdbx_description
1 polymer ?
#
loop_
_entity_poly.entity_id
_entity_poly.type
_entity_poly.pdbx_seq_one_letter_code
_entity_poly.pdbx_strand_id
1 'polypeptide(L)'
;MLNRLSGEDSVGDAAKAIRGIPNDQPSATNRYLYYPDHLVCMPNPKRGIFSNLYTLLSEPIFSGVLSKLFAETWVAERSSNTRDESVGSFISRRYGAPVADNLVSALYHGIYAGDIYNLSARTLMPRFWYLEKRDTADGHGINIELLELITKSRSLLSFDTVRLMNRMIKDDSGNKESFAFLQRQMSKTSIYSFVRGLGQLNDFLLDYLKSNANVTLRPNTKVEKLEFDSSNRKFSVSTSSQPSSSKEFDYTICTLSPAVLAQFLQPSEYADTTKSVPSTSLISSLENGCPKSVNVMVVNLYYQNPNLPIPRGFGYLIPRSVPVEQNPERALGVIFASETTGPRGPKDAFVEIIDLPKQQKEGEEDPELDPDLVRRLMEQGTKQRIQVGQDTASGTKLAVMIGGHWWSGWKEEDLPDEQTAIEMAKSVIQRHLKVTEEPMLAKARLQREAIPQYQVGYRDAMARIHQNLVKDYEGRIKVLGPWWQGGVGVNDCVKSARETSRRIREAWDDQTGLEDYVGEEKWVLVDRRTNVQVLDPLQVR
;
A
#
# COMPACT_ATOMS: atom_id res chain seq x y z
N MET A 1 -12.51 8.40 -8.04
CA MET A 1 -11.75 9.50 -7.40
C MET A 1 -11.28 10.48 -8.45
N LEU A 2 -10.40 10.09 -9.37
CA LEU A 2 -9.92 10.96 -10.46
C LEU A 2 -11.06 11.54 -11.31
N ASN A 3 -12.08 10.73 -11.65
CA ASN A 3 -13.31 11.20 -12.34
C ASN A 3 -14.14 12.25 -11.56
N ARG A 4 -13.90 12.45 -10.26
CA ARG A 4 -14.61 13.45 -9.44
C ARG A 4 -13.75 14.65 -9.08
N LEU A 5 -12.42 14.46 -8.99
CA LEU A 5 -11.45 15.55 -8.85
C LEU A 5 -11.38 16.42 -10.10
N SER A 6 -11.84 15.84 -11.20
CA SER A 6 -12.19 16.56 -12.39
C SER A 6 -13.66 16.98 -12.34
N GLY A 7 -13.95 18.27 -12.20
CA GLY A 7 -15.28 18.80 -12.47
C GLY A 7 -15.70 18.56 -13.93
N GLU A 8 -16.93 18.90 -14.28
CA GLU A 8 -17.51 18.66 -15.63
C GLU A 8 -16.65 19.21 -16.78
N ASP A 9 -15.80 20.22 -16.53
CA ASP A 9 -14.85 20.77 -17.52
C ASP A 9 -13.39 20.25 -17.38
N SER A 10 -13.02 19.60 -16.27
CA SER A 10 -11.62 19.25 -15.94
C SER A 10 -11.29 17.75 -15.97
N VAL A 11 -12.20 16.90 -16.48
CA VAL A 11 -11.94 15.45 -16.74
C VAL A 11 -10.75 15.29 -17.68
N GLY A 12 -10.50 16.30 -18.52
CA GLY A 12 -9.32 16.38 -19.35
C GLY A 12 -7.99 16.46 -18.58
N ASP A 13 -7.88 17.20 -17.48
CA ASP A 13 -6.56 17.62 -16.98
C ASP A 13 -5.93 16.65 -15.97
N ALA A 14 -6.73 16.05 -15.08
CA ALA A 14 -6.23 15.02 -14.16
C ALA A 14 -5.93 13.69 -14.86
N ALA A 15 -6.66 13.35 -15.92
CA ALA A 15 -6.44 12.15 -16.72
C ALA A 15 -5.19 12.25 -17.61
N LYS A 16 -5.00 13.41 -18.26
CA LYS A 16 -3.74 13.76 -18.98
C LYS A 16 -2.50 13.71 -18.08
N ALA A 17 -2.68 13.75 -16.76
CA ALA A 17 -1.59 13.69 -15.81
C ALA A 17 -1.19 12.25 -15.43
N ILE A 18 -1.96 11.21 -15.77
CA ILE A 18 -1.61 9.82 -15.41
C ILE A 18 -0.58 9.27 -16.39
N ARG A 19 0.46 8.64 -15.82
CA ARG A 19 1.51 7.96 -16.55
C ARG A 19 1.51 6.48 -16.18
N GLY A 20 1.11 5.63 -17.11
CA GLY A 20 1.19 4.18 -16.96
C GLY A 20 2.49 3.61 -17.51
N ILE A 21 3.05 2.60 -16.83
CA ILE A 21 4.09 1.72 -17.37
C ILE A 21 3.40 0.48 -17.94
N PRO A 22 3.49 0.25 -19.25
CA PRO A 22 2.94 -0.95 -19.89
C PRO A 22 3.50 -2.24 -19.29
N ASN A 23 2.67 -3.29 -19.24
CA ASN A 23 3.03 -4.59 -18.68
C ASN A 23 4.22 -5.29 -19.36
N ASP A 24 4.66 -4.85 -20.54
CA ASP A 24 5.77 -5.41 -21.33
C ASP A 24 7.10 -4.69 -21.16
N GLN A 25 7.11 -3.52 -20.52
CA GLN A 25 8.36 -2.82 -20.22
C GLN A 25 9.21 -3.62 -19.22
N PRO A 26 10.55 -3.57 -19.33
CA PRO A 26 11.44 -4.22 -18.37
C PRO A 26 11.14 -3.84 -16.91
N SER A 27 10.76 -2.60 -16.64
CA SER A 27 10.38 -2.14 -15.30
C SER A 27 9.10 -2.75 -14.74
N ALA A 28 8.21 -3.27 -15.59
CA ALA A 28 7.03 -4.03 -15.15
C ALA A 28 7.37 -5.49 -14.85
N THR A 29 8.30 -6.06 -15.61
CA THR A 29 8.53 -7.52 -15.70
C THR A 29 9.68 -8.01 -14.85
N ASN A 30 10.76 -7.22 -14.75
CA ASN A 30 11.99 -7.62 -14.06
C ASN A 30 12.07 -6.98 -12.67
N ARG A 31 12.14 -7.84 -11.66
CA ARG A 31 12.48 -7.50 -10.28
C ARG A 31 13.68 -8.34 -9.88
N TYR A 32 14.58 -7.77 -9.11
CA TYR A 32 15.83 -8.44 -8.72
C TYR A 32 15.94 -8.57 -7.21
N LEU A 33 16.73 -9.54 -6.76
CA LEU A 33 17.21 -9.65 -5.39
C LEU A 33 18.73 -9.60 -5.40
N TYR A 34 19.36 -8.84 -4.51
CA TYR A 34 20.81 -8.90 -4.34
C TYR A 34 21.13 -10.07 -3.41
N TYR A 35 21.70 -11.14 -3.94
CA TYR A 35 22.06 -12.32 -3.15
C TYR A 35 23.07 -13.25 -3.85
N PRO A 36 24.04 -13.81 -3.10
CA PRO A 36 24.61 -13.16 -1.92
C PRO A 36 25.39 -11.91 -2.35
N ASP A 37 26.01 -11.91 -3.53
CA ASP A 37 27.02 -10.97 -4.01
C ASP A 37 26.72 -10.36 -5.40
N HIS A 38 25.57 -10.72 -6.00
CA HIS A 38 25.13 -10.21 -7.30
C HIS A 38 23.60 -10.11 -7.39
N LEU A 39 23.11 -9.49 -8.46
CA LEU A 39 21.67 -9.35 -8.70
C LEU A 39 21.10 -10.59 -9.39
N VAL A 40 20.20 -11.28 -8.69
CA VAL A 40 19.41 -12.40 -9.20
C VAL A 40 18.08 -11.88 -9.70
N CYS A 41 17.78 -12.10 -10.99
CA CYS A 41 16.50 -11.70 -11.57
C CYS A 41 15.41 -12.71 -11.23
N MET A 42 14.32 -12.25 -10.61
CA MET A 42 13.21 -13.10 -10.19
C MET A 42 12.53 -13.78 -11.39
N PRO A 43 12.09 -15.05 -11.23
CA PRO A 43 11.29 -15.72 -12.24
C PRO A 43 10.04 -14.91 -12.61
N ASN A 44 9.77 -14.78 -13.91
CA ASN A 44 8.56 -14.12 -14.40
C ASN A 44 8.01 -14.80 -15.66
N PRO A 45 6.69 -14.77 -15.91
CA PRO A 45 6.10 -15.51 -17.02
C PRO A 45 6.69 -15.18 -18.40
N LYS A 46 7.21 -13.96 -18.60
CA LYS A 46 7.71 -13.49 -19.89
C LYS A 46 9.12 -13.97 -20.23
N ARG A 47 9.90 -14.44 -19.25
CA ARG A 47 11.23 -15.04 -19.48
C ARG A 47 11.16 -16.47 -20.03
N GLY A 48 9.98 -17.07 -20.03
CA GLY A 48 9.78 -18.45 -20.46
C GLY A 48 10.15 -19.48 -19.40
N ILE A 49 9.56 -20.67 -19.53
CA ILE A 49 9.62 -21.73 -18.52
C ILE A 49 11.06 -22.23 -18.32
N PHE A 50 11.82 -22.42 -19.41
CA PHE A 50 13.20 -22.89 -19.34
C PHE A 50 14.12 -21.95 -18.57
N SER A 51 14.06 -20.63 -18.83
CA SER A 51 14.90 -19.65 -18.12
C SER A 51 14.51 -19.55 -16.64
N ASN A 52 13.22 -19.58 -16.33
CA ASN A 52 12.74 -19.58 -14.96
C ASN A 52 13.18 -20.84 -14.21
N LEU A 53 13.05 -22.02 -14.82
CA LEU A 53 13.48 -23.27 -14.22
C LEU A 53 15.00 -23.31 -14.01
N TYR A 54 15.77 -22.86 -15.00
CA TYR A 54 17.22 -22.72 -14.86
C TYR A 54 17.57 -21.80 -13.68
N THR A 55 16.93 -20.64 -13.56
CA THR A 55 17.15 -19.71 -12.44
C THR A 55 16.82 -20.37 -11.10
N LEU A 56 15.69 -21.08 -11.00
CA LEU A 56 15.28 -21.77 -9.77
C LEU A 56 16.24 -22.89 -9.35
N LEU A 57 16.92 -23.54 -10.30
CA LEU A 57 17.83 -24.65 -10.03
C LEU A 57 19.29 -24.20 -9.84
N SER A 58 19.71 -23.11 -10.50
CA SER A 58 21.10 -22.65 -10.48
C SER A 58 21.39 -21.63 -9.38
N GLU A 59 20.41 -20.80 -9.03
CA GLU A 59 20.64 -19.70 -8.09
C GLU A 59 20.51 -20.15 -6.63
N PRO A 60 21.54 -19.92 -5.78
CA PRO A 60 21.52 -20.36 -4.38
C PRO A 60 20.37 -19.78 -3.56
N ILE A 61 19.82 -18.63 -3.96
CA ILE A 61 18.68 -18.00 -3.29
C ILE A 61 17.42 -18.89 -3.32
N PHE A 62 17.31 -19.76 -4.34
CA PHE A 62 16.19 -20.69 -4.52
C PHE A 62 16.51 -22.13 -4.07
N SER A 63 17.66 -22.36 -3.44
CA SER A 63 18.05 -23.68 -2.96
C SER A 63 17.00 -24.27 -2.02
N GLY A 64 16.49 -25.46 -2.37
CA GLY A 64 15.45 -26.14 -1.61
C GLY A 64 14.03 -25.57 -1.74
N VAL A 65 13.80 -24.49 -2.50
CA VAL A 65 12.45 -23.90 -2.64
C VAL A 65 11.49 -24.89 -3.29
N LEU A 66 11.88 -25.55 -4.37
CA LEU A 66 11.04 -26.54 -5.05
C LEU A 66 10.67 -27.71 -4.14
N SER A 67 11.65 -28.27 -3.41
CA SER A 67 11.38 -29.39 -2.50
C SER A 67 10.44 -29.00 -1.37
N LYS A 68 10.56 -27.77 -0.85
CA LYS A 68 9.65 -27.25 0.19
C LYS A 68 8.26 -26.94 -0.34
N LEU A 69 8.14 -26.45 -1.58
CA LEU A 69 6.84 -26.26 -2.23
C LEU A 69 6.09 -27.59 -2.38
N PHE A 70 6.78 -28.66 -2.77
CA PHE A 70 6.16 -29.99 -2.81
C PHE A 70 5.87 -30.54 -1.42
N ALA A 71 6.78 -30.37 -0.45
CA ALA A 71 6.62 -30.89 0.90
C ALA A 71 5.56 -30.15 1.77
N GLU A 72 5.12 -28.97 1.34
CA GLU A 72 4.23 -28.06 2.07
C GLU A 72 2.93 -28.72 2.58
N THR A 73 2.42 -29.69 1.82
CA THR A 73 1.18 -30.42 2.07
C THR A 73 1.29 -31.38 3.26
N TRP A 74 2.51 -31.78 3.62
CA TRP A 74 2.79 -32.62 4.79
C TRP A 74 3.23 -31.82 6.02
N VAL A 75 3.30 -30.50 5.92
CA VAL A 75 3.60 -29.64 7.07
C VAL A 75 2.36 -29.47 7.92
N ALA A 76 2.50 -29.70 9.23
CA ALA A 76 1.43 -29.51 10.20
C ALA A 76 0.89 -28.08 10.18
N GLU A 77 -0.44 -27.96 10.26
CA GLU A 77 -1.14 -26.69 10.43
C GLU A 77 -0.80 -26.01 11.76
N ARG A 78 -1.11 -24.72 11.87
CA ARG A 78 -1.03 -24.00 13.15
C ARG A 78 -1.99 -24.60 14.18
N SER A 79 -1.59 -24.60 15.46
CA SER A 79 -2.47 -25.03 16.56
C SER A 79 -3.80 -24.26 16.57
N SER A 80 -4.89 -24.92 16.97
CA SER A 80 -6.22 -24.30 17.20
C SER A 80 -6.16 -23.07 18.12
N ASN A 81 -5.26 -23.06 19.10
CA ASN A 81 -5.11 -21.97 20.06
C ASN A 81 -4.27 -20.79 19.53
N THR A 82 -3.65 -20.92 18.36
CA THR A 82 -2.81 -19.85 17.80
C THR A 82 -3.69 -18.75 17.21
N ARG A 83 -3.78 -17.63 17.93
CA ARG A 83 -4.55 -16.45 17.48
C ARG A 83 -3.84 -15.62 16.41
N ASP A 84 -2.52 -15.62 16.45
CA ASP A 84 -1.64 -14.93 15.51
C ASP A 84 -0.21 -15.48 15.63
N GLU A 85 0.60 -15.37 14.57
CA GLU A 85 2.03 -15.66 14.59
C GLU A 85 2.76 -14.74 13.60
N SER A 86 4.10 -14.68 13.66
CA SER A 86 4.84 -13.81 12.74
C SER A 86 4.85 -14.35 11.30
N VAL A 87 4.97 -13.47 10.30
CA VAL A 87 5.15 -13.84 8.90
C VAL A 87 6.35 -14.76 8.73
N GLY A 88 7.46 -14.44 9.41
CA GLY A 88 8.69 -15.23 9.40
C GLY A 88 8.49 -16.64 9.96
N SER A 89 7.81 -16.77 11.11
CA SER A 89 7.50 -18.07 11.73
C SER A 89 6.56 -18.90 10.86
N PHE A 90 5.47 -18.30 10.35
CA PHE A 90 4.51 -18.95 9.47
C PHE A 90 5.20 -19.51 8.22
N ILE A 91 5.97 -18.68 7.51
CA ILE A 91 6.65 -19.10 6.28
C ILE A 91 7.78 -20.08 6.57
N SER A 92 8.55 -19.88 7.64
CA SER A 92 9.65 -20.79 7.98
C SER A 92 9.15 -22.20 8.28
N ARG A 93 8.03 -22.32 9.00
CA ARG A 93 7.38 -23.60 9.28
C ARG A 93 6.92 -24.28 7.99
N ARG A 94 6.24 -23.54 7.10
CA ARG A 94 5.59 -24.09 5.90
C ARG A 94 6.51 -24.31 4.70
N TYR A 95 7.46 -23.41 4.49
CA TYR A 95 8.31 -23.36 3.29
C TYR A 95 9.80 -23.38 3.61
N GLY A 96 10.18 -23.38 4.90
CA GLY A 96 11.57 -23.37 5.35
C GLY A 96 12.14 -21.97 5.54
N ALA A 97 13.08 -21.85 6.49
CA ALA A 97 13.76 -20.60 6.81
C ALA A 97 14.40 -19.90 5.59
N PRO A 98 15.02 -20.60 4.61
CA PRO A 98 15.56 -19.92 3.42
C PRO A 98 14.50 -19.16 2.60
N VAL A 99 13.27 -19.68 2.48
CA VAL A 99 12.19 -18.97 1.77
C VAL A 99 11.78 -17.72 2.54
N ALA A 100 11.65 -17.83 3.86
CA ALA A 100 11.34 -16.69 4.74
C ALA A 100 12.45 -15.63 4.65
N ASP A 101 13.69 -16.03 4.88
CA ASP A 101 14.83 -15.13 5.03
C ASP A 101 15.35 -14.57 3.69
N ASN A 102 15.19 -15.28 2.58
CA ASN A 102 15.65 -14.80 1.28
C ASN A 102 14.56 -14.05 0.51
N LEU A 103 13.38 -14.63 0.38
CA LEU A 103 12.36 -14.14 -0.56
C LEU A 103 11.34 -13.27 0.16
N VAL A 104 10.77 -13.76 1.25
CA VAL A 104 9.70 -13.06 1.96
C VAL A 104 10.26 -11.85 2.71
N SER A 105 11.43 -11.96 3.34
CA SER A 105 12.08 -10.83 4.01
C SER A 105 12.32 -9.66 3.04
N ALA A 106 12.84 -9.94 1.85
CA ALA A 106 13.11 -8.94 0.84
C ALA A 106 11.82 -8.25 0.38
N LEU A 107 10.77 -9.03 0.12
CA LEU A 107 9.44 -8.48 -0.22
C LEU A 107 8.92 -7.53 0.88
N TYR A 108 9.06 -7.92 2.15
CA TYR A 108 8.56 -7.14 3.28
C TYR A 108 9.47 -5.94 3.63
N HIS A 109 10.76 -5.97 3.29
CA HIS A 109 11.59 -4.78 3.23
C HIS A 109 11.05 -3.79 2.19
N GLY A 110 10.62 -4.28 1.03
CA GLY A 110 10.10 -3.45 -0.06
C GLY A 110 8.73 -2.82 0.18
N ILE A 111 7.87 -3.45 0.99
CA ILE A 111 6.50 -2.96 1.28
C ILE A 111 6.43 -2.25 2.64
N TYR A 112 6.97 -2.88 3.68
CA TYR A 112 6.82 -2.45 5.07
C TYR A 112 8.11 -1.89 5.67
N ALA A 113 9.25 -1.99 4.97
CA ALA A 113 10.56 -1.77 5.56
C ALA A 113 10.78 -2.57 6.86
N GLY A 114 10.07 -3.71 7.00
CA GLY A 114 9.80 -4.33 8.30
C GLY A 114 10.46 -5.70 8.50
N ASP A 115 10.53 -6.13 9.76
CA ASP A 115 11.02 -7.46 10.13
C ASP A 115 9.90 -8.50 10.08
N ILE A 116 10.02 -9.48 9.18
CA ILE A 116 9.04 -10.55 9.03
C ILE A 116 8.81 -11.36 10.32
N TYR A 117 9.76 -11.42 11.26
CA TYR A 117 9.57 -12.15 12.52
C TYR A 117 8.83 -11.36 13.60
N ASN A 118 8.53 -10.09 13.34
CA ASN A 118 7.69 -9.27 14.21
C ASN A 118 6.31 -9.01 13.61
N LEU A 119 6.20 -9.02 12.29
CA LEU A 119 4.97 -8.69 11.57
C LEU A 119 3.95 -9.84 11.58
N SER A 120 2.68 -9.52 11.76
CA SER A 120 1.55 -10.47 11.87
C SER A 120 1.23 -11.16 10.54
N ALA A 121 1.33 -12.49 10.52
CA ALA A 121 0.90 -13.31 9.38
C ALA A 121 -0.62 -13.21 9.18
N ARG A 122 -1.41 -13.17 10.26
CA ARG A 122 -2.87 -13.05 10.18
C ARG A 122 -3.30 -11.71 9.58
N THR A 123 -2.56 -10.64 9.84
CA THR A 123 -2.86 -9.31 9.29
C THR A 123 -2.39 -9.17 7.85
N LEU A 124 -1.16 -9.60 7.55
CA LEU A 124 -0.49 -9.29 6.28
C LEU A 124 -0.60 -10.39 5.24
N MET A 125 -0.93 -11.60 5.66
CA MET A 125 -1.16 -12.74 4.78
C MET A 125 -2.52 -13.40 5.07
N PRO A 126 -3.62 -12.64 5.20
CA PRO A 126 -4.90 -13.16 5.69
C PRO A 126 -5.42 -14.33 4.83
N ARG A 127 -5.15 -14.29 3.51
CA ARG A 127 -5.50 -15.37 2.60
C ARG A 127 -4.73 -16.66 2.91
N PHE A 128 -3.42 -16.59 3.10
CA PHE A 128 -2.61 -17.78 3.45
C PHE A 128 -2.96 -18.29 4.84
N TRP A 129 -3.22 -17.37 5.78
CA TRP A 129 -3.71 -17.70 7.11
C TRP A 129 -5.01 -18.48 7.04
N TYR A 130 -5.99 -18.03 6.25
CA TYR A 130 -7.24 -18.74 6.08
C TYR A 130 -7.05 -20.11 5.40
N LEU A 131 -6.36 -20.16 4.25
CA LEU A 131 -6.15 -21.40 3.47
C LEU A 131 -5.43 -22.49 4.27
N GLU A 132 -4.55 -22.16 5.22
CA GLU A 132 -3.87 -23.20 6.01
C GLU A 132 -4.84 -24.09 6.81
N LYS A 133 -5.99 -23.56 7.24
CA LYS A 133 -6.99 -24.30 8.05
C LYS A 133 -8.28 -24.59 7.30
N ARG A 134 -8.31 -24.31 6.01
CA ARG A 134 -9.50 -24.52 5.21
C ARG A 134 -9.65 -26.03 5.00
N ASP A 135 -10.77 -26.57 5.46
CA ASP A 135 -11.02 -28.01 5.45
C ASP A 135 -11.55 -28.41 4.06
N THR A 136 -10.70 -28.99 3.22
CA THR A 136 -11.08 -29.44 1.87
C THR A 136 -11.08 -30.97 1.78
N ALA A 137 -12.03 -31.51 1.01
CA ALA A 137 -12.12 -32.96 0.77
C ALA A 137 -10.97 -33.52 -0.10
N ASP A 138 -10.27 -32.64 -0.83
CA ASP A 138 -9.32 -33.01 -1.90
C ASP A 138 -7.83 -32.95 -1.45
N GLY A 139 -7.53 -32.54 -0.21
CA GLY A 139 -6.19 -32.61 0.37
C GLY A 139 -5.89 -31.57 1.45
N HIS A 140 -4.74 -31.73 2.12
CA HIS A 140 -4.20 -30.78 3.10
C HIS A 140 -3.09 -29.92 2.47
N GLY A 141 -3.12 -28.60 2.66
CA GLY A 141 -2.00 -27.70 2.31
C GLY A 141 -2.39 -26.52 1.42
N ILE A 142 -1.74 -25.38 1.66
CA ILE A 142 -2.03 -24.12 0.98
C ILE A 142 -1.75 -24.21 -0.52
N ASN A 143 -0.70 -24.94 -0.92
CA ASN A 143 -0.28 -24.99 -2.31
C ASN A 143 -1.28 -25.76 -3.19
N ILE A 144 -1.86 -26.85 -2.67
CA ILE A 144 -2.91 -27.60 -3.37
C ILE A 144 -4.14 -26.72 -3.58
N GLU A 145 -4.57 -26.00 -2.54
CA GLU A 145 -5.73 -25.10 -2.65
C GLU A 145 -5.48 -23.94 -3.62
N LEU A 146 -4.29 -23.34 -3.59
CA LEU A 146 -3.92 -22.31 -4.55
C LEU A 146 -3.93 -22.85 -5.98
N LEU A 147 -3.42 -24.07 -6.20
CA LEU A 147 -3.45 -24.73 -7.51
C LEU A 147 -4.88 -24.99 -7.96
N GLU A 148 -5.75 -25.49 -7.08
CA GLU A 148 -7.17 -25.74 -7.36
C GLU A 148 -7.91 -24.45 -7.73
N LEU A 149 -7.68 -23.36 -6.99
CA LEU A 149 -8.25 -22.04 -7.30
C LEU A 149 -7.80 -21.59 -8.69
N ILE A 150 -6.53 -21.77 -9.05
CA ILE A 150 -6.00 -21.42 -10.37
C ILE A 150 -6.64 -22.30 -11.47
N THR A 151 -6.65 -23.62 -11.31
CA THR A 151 -7.17 -24.56 -12.33
C THR A 151 -8.66 -24.37 -12.56
N LYS A 152 -9.43 -24.11 -11.50
CA LYS A 152 -10.86 -23.79 -11.56
C LYS A 152 -11.14 -22.31 -11.93
N SER A 153 -10.11 -21.50 -12.18
CA SER A 153 -10.23 -20.07 -12.50
C SER A 153 -11.02 -19.27 -11.45
N ARG A 154 -10.84 -19.62 -10.17
CA ARG A 154 -11.45 -18.97 -9.02
C ARG A 154 -10.46 -18.05 -8.31
N SER A 155 -10.97 -17.00 -7.69
CA SER A 155 -10.25 -16.20 -6.70
C SER A 155 -10.93 -16.30 -5.35
N LEU A 156 -10.12 -16.36 -4.31
CA LEU A 156 -10.58 -16.24 -2.94
C LEU A 156 -10.29 -14.82 -2.45
N LEU A 157 -11.34 -14.09 -2.08
CA LEU A 157 -11.27 -12.70 -1.61
C LEU A 157 -12.02 -12.57 -0.29
N SER A 158 -11.63 -11.61 0.56
CA SER A 158 -12.42 -11.32 1.76
C SER A 158 -13.78 -10.76 1.38
N PHE A 159 -14.80 -11.06 2.18
CA PHE A 159 -16.17 -10.59 1.97
C PHE A 159 -16.23 -9.07 1.87
N ASP A 160 -15.51 -8.34 2.71
CA ASP A 160 -15.50 -6.87 2.70
C ASP A 160 -14.87 -6.31 1.43
N THR A 161 -13.86 -6.99 0.88
CA THR A 161 -13.29 -6.63 -0.42
C THR A 161 -14.31 -6.78 -1.53
N VAL A 162 -15.03 -7.90 -1.58
CA VAL A 162 -16.07 -8.14 -2.61
C VAL A 162 -17.24 -7.16 -2.43
N ARG A 163 -17.71 -6.96 -1.20
CA ARG A 163 -18.77 -5.99 -0.86
C ARG A 163 -18.38 -4.58 -1.32
N LEU A 164 -17.13 -4.18 -1.13
CA LEU A 164 -16.66 -2.88 -1.60
C LEU A 164 -16.59 -2.82 -3.13
N MET A 165 -16.03 -3.83 -3.80
CA MET A 165 -15.95 -3.84 -5.27
C MET A 165 -17.33 -3.71 -5.92
N ASN A 166 -18.31 -4.49 -5.44
CA ASN A 166 -19.69 -4.40 -5.92
C ASN A 166 -20.31 -3.01 -5.67
N ARG A 167 -19.98 -2.36 -4.55
CA ARG A 167 -20.44 -1.00 -4.26
C ARG A 167 -19.79 0.06 -5.14
N MET A 168 -18.48 -0.03 -5.36
CA MET A 168 -17.78 0.90 -6.26
C MET A 168 -18.34 0.82 -7.69
N ILE A 169 -18.60 -0.39 -8.18
CA ILE A 169 -19.23 -0.60 -9.49
C ILE A 169 -20.63 0.04 -9.55
N LYS A 170 -21.43 -0.07 -8.47
CA LYS A 170 -22.75 0.56 -8.38
C LYS A 170 -22.66 2.09 -8.31
N ASP A 171 -21.79 2.64 -7.46
CA ASP A 171 -21.65 4.07 -7.24
C ASP A 171 -21.09 4.82 -8.47
N ASP A 172 -20.24 4.16 -9.27
CA ASP A 172 -19.62 4.75 -10.47
C ASP A 172 -20.45 4.46 -11.76
N SER A 173 -21.64 3.85 -11.62
CA SER A 173 -22.54 3.49 -12.73
C SER A 173 -23.14 4.69 -13.51
N GLY A 174 -22.98 5.93 -13.01
CA GLY A 174 -23.34 7.15 -13.73
C GLY A 174 -22.32 7.59 -14.79
N ASN A 175 -21.12 7.00 -14.83
CA ASN A 175 -20.10 7.27 -15.86
C ASN A 175 -19.43 5.96 -16.31
N LYS A 176 -20.26 5.03 -16.84
CA LYS A 176 -19.84 3.68 -17.23
C LYS A 176 -18.73 3.69 -18.28
N GLU A 177 -18.75 4.63 -19.21
CA GLU A 177 -17.77 4.71 -20.30
C GLU A 177 -16.37 5.08 -19.81
N SER A 178 -16.25 6.15 -19.01
CA SER A 178 -14.96 6.55 -18.43
C SER A 178 -14.41 5.49 -17.49
N PHE A 179 -15.28 4.83 -16.71
CA PHE A 179 -14.89 3.74 -15.83
C PHE A 179 -14.40 2.52 -16.63
N ALA A 180 -15.14 2.08 -17.65
CA ALA A 180 -14.74 0.96 -18.50
C ALA A 180 -13.43 1.25 -19.25
N PHE A 181 -13.25 2.48 -19.74
CA PHE A 181 -12.01 2.91 -20.37
C PHE A 181 -10.83 2.87 -19.39
N LEU A 182 -10.95 3.47 -18.19
CA LEU A 182 -9.91 3.39 -17.16
C LEU A 182 -9.60 1.95 -16.80
N GLN A 183 -10.62 1.11 -16.59
CA GLN A 183 -10.42 -0.30 -16.28
C GLN A 183 -9.62 -1.01 -17.38
N ARG A 184 -9.91 -0.72 -18.66
CA ARG A 184 -9.17 -1.29 -19.79
C ARG A 184 -7.72 -0.81 -19.82
N GLN A 185 -7.47 0.48 -19.60
CA GLN A 185 -6.11 1.04 -19.61
C GLN A 185 -5.28 0.55 -18.41
N MET A 186 -5.89 0.51 -17.24
CA MET A 186 -5.26 -0.01 -16.02
C MET A 186 -4.98 -1.51 -16.13
N SER A 187 -5.77 -2.29 -16.87
CA SER A 187 -5.48 -3.72 -17.07
C SER A 187 -4.21 -3.98 -17.90
N LYS A 188 -3.77 -3.01 -18.72
CA LYS A 188 -2.53 -3.05 -19.50
C LYS A 188 -1.33 -2.42 -18.77
N THR A 189 -1.56 -1.81 -17.62
CA THR A 189 -0.59 -1.03 -16.87
C THR A 189 -0.14 -1.80 -15.62
N SER A 190 1.16 -1.95 -15.41
CA SER A 190 1.67 -2.65 -14.23
C SER A 190 1.81 -1.72 -13.04
N ILE A 191 2.28 -0.50 -13.30
CA ILE A 191 2.60 0.53 -12.33
C ILE A 191 2.17 1.84 -12.97
N TYR A 192 1.59 2.73 -12.19
CA TYR A 192 1.24 4.07 -12.65
C TYR A 192 1.76 5.12 -11.67
N SER A 193 2.02 6.29 -12.21
CA SER A 193 2.36 7.51 -11.49
C SER A 193 1.66 8.69 -12.18
N PHE A 194 2.06 9.91 -11.85
CA PHE A 194 1.64 11.09 -12.59
C PHE A 194 2.84 11.78 -13.25
N VAL A 195 2.60 12.60 -14.28
CA VAL A 195 3.64 13.25 -15.10
C VAL A 195 4.69 14.03 -14.29
N ARG A 196 4.28 14.71 -13.20
CA ARG A 196 5.13 15.42 -12.23
C ARG A 196 5.26 14.66 -10.89
N GLY A 197 5.07 13.35 -10.91
CA GLY A 197 5.11 12.48 -9.74
C GLY A 197 3.81 12.45 -8.92
N LEU A 198 3.76 11.56 -7.92
CA LEU A 198 2.58 11.32 -7.08
C LEU A 198 2.09 12.55 -6.29
N GLY A 199 2.94 13.56 -6.09
CA GLY A 199 2.55 14.82 -5.44
C GLY A 199 1.36 15.51 -6.13
N GLN A 200 1.21 15.34 -7.45
CA GLN A 200 0.09 15.91 -8.18
C GLN A 200 -1.28 15.41 -7.70
N LEU A 201 -1.37 14.17 -7.21
CA LEU A 201 -2.62 13.67 -6.63
C LEU A 201 -3.06 14.53 -5.44
N ASN A 202 -2.10 14.95 -4.61
CA ASN A 202 -2.37 15.81 -3.46
C ASN A 202 -2.74 17.22 -3.90
N ASP A 203 -2.08 17.76 -4.92
CA ASP A 203 -2.40 19.07 -5.48
C ASP A 203 -3.85 19.09 -6.02
N PHE A 204 -4.23 18.08 -6.82
CA PHE A 204 -5.59 17.96 -7.34
C PHE A 204 -6.63 17.80 -6.22
N LEU A 205 -6.33 17.02 -5.18
CA LEU A 205 -7.20 16.91 -4.02
C LEU A 205 -7.36 18.23 -3.29
N LEU A 206 -6.27 18.96 -3.09
CA LEU A 206 -6.26 20.23 -2.40
C LEU A 206 -7.08 21.27 -3.17
N ASP A 207 -6.90 21.36 -4.48
CA ASP A 207 -7.63 22.30 -5.33
C ASP A 207 -9.12 21.96 -5.36
N TYR A 208 -9.47 20.67 -5.47
CA TYR A 208 -10.86 20.21 -5.37
C TYR A 208 -11.48 20.59 -4.02
N LEU A 209 -10.79 20.34 -2.90
CA LEU A 209 -11.29 20.69 -1.57
C LEU A 209 -11.44 22.19 -1.37
N LYS A 210 -10.53 23.03 -1.90
CA LYS A 210 -10.63 24.50 -1.85
C LYS A 210 -11.82 25.03 -2.65
N SER A 211 -12.18 24.36 -3.75
CA SER A 211 -13.32 24.76 -4.58
C SER A 211 -14.68 24.48 -3.91
N ASN A 212 -14.71 23.64 -2.88
CA ASN A 212 -15.94 23.24 -2.20
C ASN A 212 -16.24 24.14 -1.00
N ALA A 213 -17.33 24.91 -1.06
CA ALA A 213 -17.76 25.84 -0.01
C ALA A 213 -18.05 25.16 1.34
N ASN A 214 -18.33 23.84 1.34
CA ASN A 214 -18.59 23.07 2.56
C ASN A 214 -17.32 22.57 3.25
N VAL A 215 -16.12 22.88 2.72
CA VAL A 215 -14.84 22.42 3.25
C VAL A 215 -14.04 23.61 3.75
N THR A 216 -13.61 23.56 5.01
CA THR A 216 -12.68 24.53 5.59
C THR A 216 -11.33 23.87 5.83
N LEU A 217 -10.28 24.35 5.18
CA LEU A 217 -8.91 23.88 5.38
C LEU A 217 -8.16 24.80 6.33
N ARG A 218 -7.51 24.23 7.36
CA ARG A 218 -6.72 24.96 8.37
C ARG A 218 -5.27 24.45 8.40
N PRO A 219 -4.38 24.93 7.50
CA PRO A 219 -2.97 24.56 7.53
C PRO A 219 -2.31 25.10 8.81
N ASN A 220 -1.18 24.49 9.21
CA ASN A 220 -0.38 24.91 10.37
C ASN A 220 -1.16 25.02 11.69
N THR A 221 -2.28 24.29 11.80
CA THR A 221 -3.14 24.30 12.99
C THR A 221 -3.08 22.93 13.64
N LYS A 222 -2.33 22.81 14.73
CA LYS A 222 -2.22 21.54 15.47
C LYS A 222 -3.46 21.37 16.34
N VAL A 223 -4.07 20.19 16.31
CA VAL A 223 -5.08 19.78 17.28
C VAL A 223 -4.37 19.43 18.58
N GLU A 224 -4.83 19.99 19.70
CA GLU A 224 -4.22 19.77 21.01
C GLU A 224 -5.07 18.85 21.88
N LYS A 225 -6.39 19.02 21.84
CA LYS A 225 -7.31 18.29 22.70
C LYS A 225 -8.62 18.00 21.99
N LEU A 226 -9.17 16.82 22.28
CA LEU A 226 -10.49 16.39 21.82
C LEU A 226 -11.34 16.00 23.04
N GLU A 227 -12.44 16.71 23.25
CA GLU A 227 -13.37 16.43 24.36
C GLU A 227 -14.74 16.06 23.80
N PHE A 228 -15.32 14.96 24.26
CA PHE A 228 -16.65 14.53 23.86
C PHE A 228 -17.65 14.78 24.99
N ASP A 229 -18.72 15.49 24.69
CA ASP A 229 -19.85 15.69 25.59
C ASP A 229 -20.96 14.71 25.22
N SER A 230 -21.21 13.76 26.11
CA SER A 230 -22.20 12.70 25.92
C SER A 230 -23.66 13.23 25.98
N SER A 231 -23.88 14.39 26.62
CA SER A 231 -25.22 14.94 26.81
C SER A 231 -25.80 15.53 25.52
N ASN A 232 -24.95 16.17 24.71
CA ASN A 232 -25.31 16.76 23.41
C ASN A 232 -24.72 15.99 22.21
N ARG A 233 -23.92 14.95 22.48
CA ARG A 233 -23.28 14.07 21.49
C ARG A 233 -22.35 14.81 20.54
N LYS A 234 -21.62 15.81 21.04
CA LYS A 234 -20.68 16.63 20.25
C LYS A 234 -19.25 16.61 20.78
N PHE A 235 -18.32 16.87 19.89
CA PHE A 235 -16.92 17.07 20.19
C PHE A 235 -16.55 18.55 20.24
N SER A 236 -15.90 18.96 21.32
CA SER A 236 -15.15 20.20 21.39
C SER A 236 -13.69 19.97 20.99
N VAL A 237 -13.23 20.63 19.94
CA VAL A 237 -11.83 20.53 19.45
C VAL A 237 -11.06 21.80 19.80
N SER A 238 -9.95 21.64 20.53
CA SER A 238 -9.01 22.73 20.85
C SER A 238 -7.79 22.66 19.93
N THR A 239 -7.32 23.83 19.49
CA THR A 239 -6.20 23.92 18.53
C THR A 239 -5.14 24.92 19.00
N SER A 240 -3.91 24.77 18.50
CA SER A 240 -2.80 25.67 18.82
C SER A 240 -3.06 27.15 18.49
N SER A 241 -3.96 27.42 17.54
CA SER A 241 -4.35 28.79 17.17
C SER A 241 -5.41 29.40 18.10
N GLN A 242 -6.20 28.56 18.76
CA GLN A 242 -7.34 28.94 19.60
C GLN A 242 -7.46 27.95 20.78
N PRO A 243 -6.53 27.98 21.74
CA PRO A 243 -6.53 27.03 22.85
C PRO A 243 -7.70 27.26 23.83
N SER A 244 -8.25 28.48 23.89
CA SER A 244 -9.35 28.87 24.78
C SER A 244 -10.73 28.86 24.13
N SER A 245 -10.83 28.57 22.82
CA SER A 245 -12.08 28.55 22.07
C SER A 245 -12.20 27.22 21.34
N SER A 246 -13.11 26.37 21.80
CA SER A 246 -13.43 25.11 21.13
C SER A 246 -14.49 25.32 20.06
N LYS A 247 -14.33 24.61 18.94
CA LYS A 247 -15.41 24.43 17.96
C LYS A 247 -16.08 23.07 18.17
N GLU A 248 -17.39 23.05 17.98
CA GLU A 248 -18.20 21.85 18.13
C GLU A 248 -18.35 21.08 16.80
N PHE A 249 -18.30 19.75 16.88
CA PHE A 249 -18.48 18.85 15.73
C PHE A 249 -19.27 17.59 16.13
N ASP A 250 -20.13 17.07 15.25
CA ASP A 250 -20.90 15.84 15.51
C ASP A 250 -20.06 14.56 15.45
N TYR A 251 -19.04 14.56 14.57
CA TYR A 251 -18.13 13.45 14.33
C TYR A 251 -16.70 13.96 14.25
N THR A 252 -15.74 13.10 14.59
CA THR A 252 -14.33 13.33 14.31
C THR A 252 -13.71 12.17 13.56
N ILE A 253 -12.72 12.48 12.73
CA ILE A 253 -11.95 11.50 11.98
C ILE A 253 -10.48 11.69 12.31
N CYS A 254 -9.87 10.71 12.96
CA CYS A 254 -8.44 10.70 13.22
C CYS A 254 -7.73 10.01 12.05
N THR A 255 -6.90 10.76 11.33
CA THR A 255 -6.05 10.26 10.25
C THR A 255 -4.58 10.10 10.67
N LEU A 256 -4.30 10.19 11.97
CA LEU A 256 -2.97 10.21 12.57
C LEU A 256 -2.68 8.88 13.28
N SER A 257 -1.47 8.75 13.82
CA SER A 257 -1.05 7.53 14.52
C SER A 257 -1.83 7.31 15.82
N PRO A 258 -1.91 6.07 16.33
CA PRO A 258 -2.62 5.76 17.56
C PRO A 258 -2.05 6.47 18.79
N ALA A 259 -0.73 6.68 18.86
CA ALA A 259 -0.09 7.43 19.93
C ALA A 259 -0.56 8.89 19.95
N VAL A 260 -0.74 9.51 18.78
CA VAL A 260 -1.27 10.87 18.68
C VAL A 260 -2.75 10.92 19.08
N LEU A 261 -3.55 9.91 18.70
CA LEU A 261 -4.93 9.82 19.18
C LEU A 261 -4.99 9.68 20.71
N ALA A 262 -4.13 8.84 21.32
CA ALA A 262 -4.07 8.72 22.77
C ALA A 262 -3.80 10.07 23.45
N GLN A 263 -2.88 10.87 22.89
CA GLN A 263 -2.59 12.22 23.39
C GLN A 263 -3.82 13.14 23.34
N PHE A 264 -4.60 13.10 22.26
CA PHE A 264 -5.80 13.94 22.13
C PHE A 264 -6.91 13.57 23.13
N LEU A 265 -6.97 12.30 23.51
CA LEU A 265 -8.00 11.75 24.39
C LEU A 265 -7.64 11.83 25.87
N GLN A 266 -6.41 12.25 26.23
CA GLN A 266 -6.00 12.30 27.63
C GLN A 266 -6.99 13.14 28.48
N PRO A 267 -7.35 12.69 29.69
CA PRO A 267 -8.33 13.38 30.53
C PRO A 267 -7.90 14.81 30.86
N SER A 268 -8.89 15.71 30.99
CA SER A 268 -8.66 17.03 31.57
C SER A 268 -8.32 16.92 33.06
N GLU A 269 -7.44 17.79 33.59
CA GLU A 269 -7.16 17.89 35.04
C GLU A 269 -8.41 18.24 35.86
N TYR A 270 -9.45 18.80 35.23
CA TYR A 270 -10.74 19.10 35.85
C TYR A 270 -11.81 18.10 35.42
N ALA A 271 -12.40 17.42 36.41
CA ALA A 271 -13.50 16.48 36.22
C ALA A 271 -14.80 17.24 35.90
N ASP A 272 -15.20 17.22 34.64
CA ASP A 272 -16.53 17.59 34.18
C ASP A 272 -17.35 16.30 33.99
N THR A 273 -18.44 16.14 34.75
CA THR A 273 -19.24 14.90 34.74
C THR A 273 -20.01 14.67 33.44
N THR A 274 -20.09 15.67 32.56
CA THR A 274 -20.74 15.57 31.25
C THR A 274 -19.82 15.04 30.15
N LYS A 275 -18.50 15.19 30.35
CA LYS A 275 -17.48 14.80 29.37
C LYS A 275 -17.13 13.33 29.50
N SER A 276 -17.12 12.61 28.39
CA SER A 276 -16.64 11.23 28.36
C SER A 276 -15.15 11.17 28.70
N VAL A 277 -14.81 10.29 29.64
CA VAL A 277 -13.43 9.95 29.98
C VAL A 277 -13.07 8.67 29.22
N PRO A 278 -11.94 8.62 28.51
CA PRO A 278 -11.52 7.40 27.83
C PRO A 278 -11.35 6.27 28.84
N SER A 279 -11.78 5.06 28.48
CA SER A 279 -11.47 3.90 29.31
C SER A 279 -9.95 3.66 29.36
N THR A 280 -9.45 3.18 30.49
CA THR A 280 -8.05 2.77 30.63
C THR A 280 -7.68 1.69 29.59
N SER A 281 -8.64 0.85 29.21
CA SER A 281 -8.47 -0.15 28.15
C SER A 281 -8.22 0.50 26.78
N LEU A 282 -8.90 1.60 26.46
CA LEU A 282 -8.69 2.34 25.21
C LEU A 282 -7.29 2.93 25.16
N ILE A 283 -6.90 3.72 26.18
CA ILE A 283 -5.59 4.37 26.23
C ILE A 283 -4.47 3.33 26.17
N SER A 284 -4.57 2.27 26.98
CA SER A 284 -3.60 1.17 26.96
C SER A 284 -3.51 0.49 25.58
N SER A 285 -4.63 0.29 24.88
CA SER A 285 -4.63 -0.30 23.54
C SER A 285 -4.03 0.64 22.48
N LEU A 286 -4.26 1.96 22.59
CA LEU A 286 -3.69 2.97 21.70
C LEU A 286 -2.17 3.14 21.90
N GLU A 287 -1.70 3.08 23.14
CA GLU A 287 -0.27 3.27 23.47
C GLU A 287 0.55 2.00 23.27
N ASN A 288 0.03 0.84 23.68
CA ASN A 288 0.79 -0.41 23.74
C ASN A 288 0.34 -1.47 22.73
N GLY A 289 -0.92 -1.42 22.27
CA GLY A 289 -1.48 -2.40 21.34
C GLY A 289 -1.26 -2.07 19.87
N CYS A 290 -0.77 -0.87 19.56
CA CYS A 290 -0.78 -0.31 18.21
C CYS A 290 0.56 -0.42 17.48
N PRO A 291 0.53 -0.37 16.12
CA PRO A 291 1.73 -0.52 15.32
C PRO A 291 2.70 0.64 15.55
N LYS A 292 3.91 0.32 15.99
CA LYS A 292 5.05 1.26 15.92
C LYS A 292 5.41 1.51 14.46
N SER A 293 6.04 2.64 14.18
CA SER A 293 6.46 2.97 12.82
C SER A 293 7.97 2.97 12.71
N VAL A 294 8.50 2.61 11.54
CA VAL A 294 9.94 2.62 11.28
C VAL A 294 10.35 3.88 10.53
N ASN A 295 11.60 4.30 10.77
CA ASN A 295 12.23 5.39 10.04
C ASN A 295 12.82 4.84 8.74
N VAL A 296 12.69 5.58 7.64
CA VAL A 296 13.30 5.21 6.35
C VAL A 296 14.01 6.42 5.76
N MET A 297 15.28 6.25 5.42
CA MET A 297 16.04 7.24 4.66
C MET A 297 15.88 6.96 3.16
N VAL A 298 15.42 7.98 2.43
CA VAL A 298 15.29 7.93 0.98
C VAL A 298 16.40 8.77 0.36
N VAL A 299 17.30 8.14 -0.38
CA VAL A 299 18.42 8.82 -1.04
C VAL A 299 18.25 8.76 -2.55
N ASN A 300 18.08 9.91 -3.18
CA ASN A 300 17.95 10.04 -4.62
C ASN A 300 19.31 10.43 -5.22
N LEU A 301 19.78 9.65 -6.19
CA LEU A 301 21.02 9.86 -6.91
C LEU A 301 20.72 10.03 -8.40
N TYR A 302 21.25 11.09 -9.00
CA TYR A 302 21.15 11.36 -10.43
C TYR A 302 22.52 11.40 -11.07
N TYR A 303 22.67 10.61 -12.11
CA TYR A 303 23.87 10.52 -12.94
C TYR A 303 23.54 11.05 -14.33
N GLN A 304 24.42 11.89 -14.86
CA GLN A 304 24.24 12.41 -16.21
C GLN A 304 24.34 11.30 -17.26
N ASN A 305 25.14 10.26 -16.98
CA ASN A 305 25.28 9.10 -17.83
C ASN A 305 23.98 8.26 -17.87
N PRO A 306 23.29 8.16 -19.02
CA PRO A 306 22.07 7.36 -19.14
C PRO A 306 22.34 5.84 -19.25
N ASN A 307 23.60 5.47 -19.49
CA ASN A 307 24.02 4.11 -19.80
C ASN A 307 24.89 3.53 -18.69
N LEU A 308 24.62 3.87 -17.44
CA LEU A 308 25.25 3.19 -16.31
C LEU A 308 25.09 1.67 -16.45
N PRO A 309 26.06 0.86 -16.01
CA PRO A 309 26.04 -0.60 -16.12
C PRO A 309 25.06 -1.27 -15.14
N ILE A 310 23.84 -0.74 -15.04
CA ILE A 310 22.75 -1.28 -14.21
C ILE A 310 21.76 -2.06 -15.08
N PRO A 311 21.21 -3.19 -14.58
CA PRO A 311 20.25 -3.98 -15.34
C PRO A 311 18.93 -3.23 -15.59
N ARG A 312 18.15 -3.72 -16.55
CA ARG A 312 16.83 -3.17 -16.89
C ARG A 312 15.76 -3.81 -16.01
N GLY A 313 15.06 -3.02 -15.21
CA GLY A 313 13.97 -3.51 -14.35
C GLY A 313 13.43 -2.45 -13.40
N PHE A 314 12.57 -2.86 -12.48
CA PHE A 314 12.04 -1.96 -11.46
C PHE A 314 13.11 -1.52 -10.46
N GLY A 315 14.01 -2.44 -10.13
CA GLY A 315 14.97 -2.29 -9.04
C GLY A 315 15.26 -3.63 -8.39
N TYR A 316 15.91 -3.58 -7.24
CA TYR A 316 16.22 -4.76 -6.44
C TYR A 316 15.96 -4.55 -4.96
N LEU A 317 15.71 -5.65 -4.26
CA LEU A 317 15.59 -5.70 -2.80
C LEU A 317 16.75 -6.51 -2.21
N ILE A 318 17.10 -6.21 -0.97
CA ILE A 318 18.19 -6.88 -0.25
C ILE A 318 17.55 -7.74 0.85
N PRO A 319 17.62 -9.07 0.76
CA PRO A 319 17.12 -9.97 1.79
C PRO A 319 17.84 -9.82 3.13
N ARG A 320 17.18 -10.22 4.22
CA ARG A 320 17.80 -10.24 5.56
C ARG A 320 18.95 -11.24 5.69
N SER A 321 18.99 -12.26 4.84
CA SER A 321 20.03 -13.29 4.83
C SER A 321 21.35 -12.80 4.24
N VAL A 322 21.36 -11.64 3.56
CA VAL A 322 22.60 -11.04 3.06
C VAL A 322 23.48 -10.65 4.26
N PRO A 323 24.75 -11.09 4.31
CA PRO A 323 25.63 -10.78 5.42
C PRO A 323 25.83 -9.28 5.62
N VAL A 324 26.07 -8.88 6.87
CA VAL A 324 26.22 -7.46 7.24
C VAL A 324 27.42 -6.83 6.53
N GLU A 325 28.46 -7.60 6.23
CA GLU A 325 29.64 -7.14 5.50
C GLU A 325 29.30 -6.72 4.07
N GLN A 326 28.24 -7.29 3.49
CA GLN A 326 27.76 -6.96 2.16
C GLN A 326 26.67 -5.88 2.17
N ASN A 327 26.03 -5.62 3.31
CA ASN A 327 25.03 -4.57 3.47
C ASN A 327 25.18 -3.82 4.81
N PRO A 328 26.36 -3.22 5.10
CA PRO A 328 26.61 -2.58 6.39
C PRO A 328 25.73 -1.35 6.59
N GLU A 329 25.34 -0.69 5.51
CA GLU A 329 24.47 0.48 5.53
C GLU A 329 23.02 0.15 5.89
N ARG A 330 22.64 -1.13 5.94
CA ARG A 330 21.25 -1.58 6.17
C ARG A 330 20.29 -1.07 5.09
N ALA A 331 20.74 -1.12 3.84
CA ALA A 331 19.88 -0.82 2.70
C ALA A 331 18.79 -1.91 2.55
N LEU A 332 17.58 -1.47 2.25
CA LEU A 332 16.41 -2.31 2.01
C LEU A 332 16.32 -2.70 0.53
N GLY A 333 16.74 -1.79 -0.35
CA GLY A 333 16.72 -1.97 -1.79
C GLY A 333 16.95 -0.67 -2.56
N VAL A 334 16.97 -0.79 -3.88
CA VAL A 334 17.18 0.33 -4.81
C VAL A 334 16.14 0.27 -5.92
N ILE A 335 15.49 1.40 -6.17
CA ILE A 335 14.58 1.60 -7.29
C ILE A 335 15.37 2.21 -8.45
N PHE A 336 15.21 1.64 -9.65
CA PHE A 336 15.73 2.21 -10.89
C PHE A 336 14.74 3.25 -11.40
N ALA A 337 14.69 4.42 -10.75
CA ALA A 337 13.67 5.43 -10.97
C ALA A 337 13.59 5.91 -12.44
N SER A 338 14.71 5.97 -13.16
CA SER A 338 14.69 6.29 -14.59
C SER A 338 13.99 5.24 -15.47
N GLU A 339 13.79 4.01 -15.00
CA GLU A 339 13.00 2.97 -15.72
C GLU A 339 11.50 3.04 -15.42
N THR A 340 11.12 3.74 -14.34
CA THR A 340 9.72 3.81 -13.87
C THR A 340 9.08 5.17 -14.09
N THR A 341 9.86 6.25 -14.03
CA THR A 341 9.35 7.62 -14.15
C THR A 341 9.98 8.43 -15.27
N GLY A 342 10.93 7.92 -16.07
CA GLY A 342 11.59 8.68 -17.14
C GLY A 342 11.96 7.85 -18.37
N PRO A 343 12.41 8.46 -19.48
CA PRO A 343 13.16 7.75 -20.50
C PRO A 343 14.59 7.48 -20.01
N ARG A 344 15.12 6.29 -20.29
CA ARG A 344 16.56 6.01 -20.15
C ARG A 344 17.18 6.10 -21.54
N GLY A 345 18.18 6.96 -21.70
CA GLY A 345 18.90 7.15 -22.96
C GLY A 345 18.32 8.23 -23.88
N PRO A 346 19.01 8.54 -25.00
CA PRO A 346 18.72 9.72 -25.82
C PRO A 346 17.46 9.63 -26.69
N LYS A 347 16.81 8.45 -26.82
CA LYS A 347 15.76 8.26 -27.83
C LYS A 347 14.55 7.37 -27.49
N ASP A 348 14.47 6.66 -26.36
CA ASP A 348 13.36 5.73 -26.15
C ASP A 348 12.74 5.80 -24.76
N ALA A 349 11.54 6.39 -24.69
CA ALA A 349 10.42 5.84 -23.93
C ALA A 349 9.13 6.46 -24.49
N PHE A 350 8.42 5.70 -25.33
CA PHE A 350 7.03 5.99 -25.63
C PHE A 350 6.24 5.82 -24.34
N VAL A 351 5.74 6.92 -23.78
CA VAL A 351 4.85 6.91 -22.63
C VAL A 351 3.43 7.10 -23.16
N GLU A 352 2.55 6.15 -22.86
CA GLU A 352 1.14 6.27 -23.18
C GLU A 352 0.48 7.18 -22.13
N ILE A 353 0.04 8.37 -22.55
CA ILE A 353 -0.80 9.24 -21.74
C ILE A 353 -2.23 8.74 -21.89
N ILE A 354 -2.91 8.49 -20.77
CA ILE A 354 -4.28 7.98 -20.76
C ILE A 354 -5.26 9.17 -20.83
N ASP A 355 -5.74 9.48 -22.04
CA ASP A 355 -6.78 10.49 -22.25
C ASP A 355 -8.17 9.89 -22.02
N LEU A 356 -8.95 10.39 -21.04
CA LEU A 356 -10.34 9.98 -20.85
C LEU A 356 -11.26 10.65 -21.90
N PRO A 357 -12.30 9.95 -22.41
CA PRO A 357 -13.30 10.57 -23.25
C PRO A 357 -14.05 11.69 -22.49
N LYS A 358 -14.37 12.79 -23.18
CA LYS A 358 -15.15 13.90 -22.61
C LYS A 358 -16.57 13.42 -22.31
N GLN A 359 -17.14 13.86 -21.19
CA GLN A 359 -18.57 13.63 -20.90
C GLN A 359 -19.43 14.32 -21.97
N GLN A 360 -20.34 13.58 -22.59
CA GLN A 360 -21.45 14.20 -23.33
C GLN A 360 -22.48 14.73 -22.33
N LYS A 361 -23.02 15.93 -22.59
CA LYS A 361 -24.04 16.56 -21.76
C LYS A 361 -25.32 15.71 -21.79
N GLU A 362 -25.93 15.47 -20.63
CA GLU A 362 -27.29 14.95 -20.55
C GLU A 362 -28.25 15.95 -21.22
N GLY A 363 -28.84 15.57 -22.35
CA GLY A 363 -29.78 16.42 -23.09
C GLY A 363 -30.10 16.01 -24.53
N GLU A 364 -29.37 15.09 -25.15
CA GLU A 364 -29.75 14.52 -26.45
C GLU A 364 -30.27 13.09 -26.25
N GLU A 365 -31.58 12.92 -26.44
CA GLU A 365 -32.18 11.61 -26.65
C GLU A 365 -31.75 11.05 -28.03
N ASP A 366 -31.61 9.72 -28.06
CA ASP A 366 -31.68 8.80 -29.22
C ASP A 366 -30.35 8.31 -29.84
N PRO A 367 -30.37 7.19 -30.60
CA PRO A 367 -30.57 5.78 -30.23
C PRO A 367 -29.27 4.96 -30.32
N GLU A 368 -29.33 3.66 -29.99
CA GLU A 368 -28.37 2.58 -30.28
C GLU A 368 -26.91 2.95 -30.65
N LEU A 369 -25.99 2.55 -29.76
CA LEU A 369 -24.53 2.53 -29.91
C LEU A 369 -24.06 2.50 -31.38
N ASP A 370 -23.36 3.54 -31.85
CA ASP A 370 -22.47 3.46 -33.02
C ASP A 370 -21.13 2.81 -32.60
N PRO A 371 -20.89 1.52 -32.89
CA PRO A 371 -19.62 0.86 -32.56
C PRO A 371 -18.41 1.51 -33.26
N ASP A 372 -18.60 2.25 -34.36
CA ASP A 372 -17.51 2.95 -35.05
C ASP A 372 -17.12 4.28 -34.38
N LEU A 373 -18.02 4.91 -33.61
CA LEU A 373 -17.66 6.07 -32.78
C LEU A 373 -16.80 5.63 -31.59
N VAL A 374 -17.18 4.53 -30.92
CA VAL A 374 -16.36 3.90 -29.88
C VAL A 374 -15.01 3.47 -30.44
N ARG A 375 -14.98 2.86 -31.64
CA ARG A 375 -13.72 2.50 -32.32
C ARG A 375 -12.85 3.71 -32.65
N ARG A 376 -13.43 4.81 -33.13
CA ARG A 376 -12.70 6.06 -33.42
C ARG A 376 -12.13 6.72 -32.16
N LEU A 377 -12.88 6.70 -31.06
CA LEU A 377 -12.39 7.15 -29.74
C LEU A 377 -11.30 6.21 -29.18
N MET A 378 -11.39 4.91 -29.47
CA MET A 378 -10.40 3.90 -29.08
C MET A 378 -9.08 3.97 -29.87
N GLU A 379 -9.10 4.55 -31.08
CA GLU A 379 -7.92 4.74 -31.92
C GLU A 379 -7.17 6.06 -31.60
N GLN A 380 -7.80 6.99 -30.87
CA GLN A 380 -7.23 8.29 -30.47
C GLN A 380 -6.54 8.30 -29.10
N GLY A 381 -5.62 7.36 -28.86
CA GLY A 381 -4.57 7.60 -27.87
C GLY A 381 -3.61 8.65 -28.44
N THR A 382 -3.71 9.91 -28.02
CA THR A 382 -2.83 10.97 -28.54
C THR A 382 -1.39 10.75 -28.06
N LYS A 383 -0.50 10.29 -28.94
CA LYS A 383 0.96 10.28 -28.69
C LYS A 383 1.47 11.72 -28.66
N GLN A 384 1.35 12.41 -27.53
CA GLN A 384 1.87 13.78 -27.39
C GLN A 384 3.35 13.81 -27.03
N ARG A 385 4.03 14.88 -27.48
CA ARG A 385 5.42 15.19 -27.17
C ARG A 385 5.49 15.69 -25.72
N ILE A 386 6.38 15.09 -24.93
CA ILE A 386 6.46 15.25 -23.46
C ILE A 386 6.64 16.73 -23.06
N GLN A 387 5.80 17.22 -22.13
CA GLN A 387 5.98 18.51 -21.47
C GLN A 387 7.18 18.44 -20.52
N VAL A 388 8.14 19.37 -20.65
CA VAL A 388 9.42 19.36 -19.93
C VAL A 388 9.20 19.39 -18.40
N GLY A 389 9.77 18.42 -17.68
CA GLY A 389 9.73 18.29 -16.22
C GLY A 389 10.90 17.45 -15.66
N GLN A 390 11.01 17.28 -14.34
CA GLN A 390 12.11 16.51 -13.69
C GLN A 390 12.26 15.07 -14.23
N ASP A 391 11.17 14.52 -14.76
CA ASP A 391 11.09 13.19 -15.36
C ASP A 391 11.45 13.12 -16.85
N THR A 392 11.86 14.25 -17.42
CA THR A 392 12.31 14.40 -18.82
C THR A 392 13.82 14.56 -18.97
N ALA A 393 14.55 14.74 -17.86
CA ALA A 393 16.00 14.84 -17.87
C ALA A 393 16.63 13.52 -18.32
N SER A 394 17.47 13.56 -19.36
CA SER A 394 18.27 12.41 -19.79
C SER A 394 19.28 12.04 -18.70
N GLY A 395 19.41 10.76 -18.37
CA GLY A 395 20.38 10.28 -17.39
C GLY A 395 19.85 9.06 -16.65
N THR A 396 20.56 8.66 -15.59
CA THR A 396 20.15 7.54 -14.73
C THR A 396 19.75 8.07 -13.36
N LYS A 397 18.54 7.72 -12.91
CA LYS A 397 18.02 8.07 -11.58
C LYS A 397 17.88 6.81 -10.74
N LEU A 398 18.45 6.83 -9.54
CA LEU A 398 18.36 5.76 -8.55
C LEU A 398 17.78 6.31 -7.25
N ALA A 399 16.90 5.54 -6.61
CA ALA A 399 16.43 5.83 -5.26
C ALA A 399 16.81 4.67 -4.33
N VAL A 400 17.70 4.93 -3.39
CA VAL A 400 18.19 3.97 -2.39
C VAL A 400 17.35 4.14 -1.12
N MET A 401 16.78 3.03 -0.64
CA MET A 401 16.01 2.98 0.60
C MET A 401 16.88 2.37 1.69
N ILE A 402 17.11 3.09 2.79
CA ILE A 402 18.00 2.68 3.88
C ILE A 402 17.25 2.75 5.22
N GLY A 403 17.52 1.80 6.12
CA GLY A 403 16.98 1.80 7.47
C GLY A 403 15.81 0.84 7.63
N GLY A 404 14.62 1.37 7.90
CA GLY A 404 13.47 0.56 8.27
C GLY A 404 13.66 -0.07 9.65
N HIS A 405 13.23 -1.33 9.79
CA HIS A 405 13.33 -2.05 11.05
C HIS A 405 14.78 -2.21 11.56
N TRP A 406 15.79 -2.11 10.70
CA TRP A 406 17.20 -2.16 11.11
C TRP A 406 17.60 -1.01 12.05
N TRP A 407 16.90 0.12 11.98
CA TRP A 407 17.09 1.27 12.87
C TRP A 407 16.09 1.31 14.02
N SER A 408 15.34 0.22 14.25
CA SER A 408 14.42 0.14 15.38
C SER A 408 15.20 0.26 16.68
N GLY A 409 14.87 1.27 17.49
CA GLY A 409 15.53 1.53 18.77
C GLY A 409 16.80 2.38 18.69
N TRP A 410 17.21 2.81 17.49
CA TRP A 410 18.25 3.84 17.36
C TRP A 410 17.75 5.16 17.93
N LYS A 411 18.64 5.92 18.56
CA LYS A 411 18.30 7.26 19.02
C LYS A 411 18.35 8.24 17.85
N GLU A 412 17.77 9.40 18.09
CA GLU A 412 17.75 10.49 17.12
C GLU A 412 19.17 10.91 16.67
N GLU A 413 20.11 10.94 17.62
CA GLU A 413 21.53 11.27 17.40
C GLU A 413 22.30 10.21 16.60
N ASP A 414 21.80 8.97 16.53
CA ASP A 414 22.44 7.86 15.80
C ASP A 414 21.99 7.78 14.34
N LEU A 415 20.91 8.49 13.97
CA LEU A 415 20.37 8.47 12.62
C LEU A 415 21.25 9.30 11.67
N PRO A 416 21.56 8.79 10.46
CA PRO A 416 22.45 9.49 9.55
C PRO A 416 21.84 10.81 9.08
N ASP A 417 22.65 11.86 9.05
CA ASP A 417 22.31 13.11 8.38
C ASP A 417 22.29 12.94 6.84
N GLU A 418 21.93 14.01 6.13
CA GLU A 418 21.81 13.97 4.67
C GLU A 418 23.13 13.58 3.99
N GLN A 419 24.27 14.15 4.44
CA GLN A 419 25.56 13.89 3.80
C GLN A 419 26.03 12.45 4.05
N THR A 420 25.91 11.97 5.28
CA THR A 420 26.27 10.59 5.65
C THR A 420 25.41 9.60 4.87
N ALA A 421 24.10 9.86 4.75
CA ALA A 421 23.20 9.01 3.98
C ALA A 421 23.54 8.97 2.49
N ILE A 422 23.99 10.08 1.91
CA ILE A 422 24.45 10.12 0.51
C ILE A 422 25.68 9.23 0.32
N GLU A 423 26.68 9.30 1.20
CA GLU A 423 27.87 8.44 1.11
C GLU A 423 27.55 6.96 1.36
N MET A 424 26.62 6.66 2.29
CA MET A 424 26.09 5.31 2.47
C MET A 424 25.44 4.79 1.18
N ALA A 425 24.58 5.59 0.55
CA ALA A 425 23.91 5.20 -0.70
C ALA A 425 24.91 4.99 -1.84
N LYS A 426 25.91 5.87 -2.00
CA LYS A 426 27.00 5.71 -2.97
C LYS A 426 27.76 4.40 -2.74
N SER A 427 28.08 4.08 -1.49
CA SER A 427 28.75 2.82 -1.11
C SER A 427 27.93 1.58 -1.48
N VAL A 428 26.61 1.60 -1.24
CA VAL A 428 25.70 0.53 -1.66
C VAL A 428 25.69 0.37 -3.18
N ILE A 429 25.57 1.48 -3.92
CA ILE A 429 25.54 1.48 -5.39
C ILE A 429 26.86 0.98 -5.98
N GLN A 430 27.99 1.43 -5.44
CA GLN A 430 29.31 0.95 -5.86
C GLN A 430 29.47 -0.55 -5.59
N ARG A 431 29.07 -1.02 -4.39
CA ARG A 431 29.22 -2.43 -4.00
C ARG A 431 28.34 -3.34 -4.84
N HIS A 432 27.06 -3.01 -5.00
CA HIS A 432 26.07 -3.91 -5.60
C HIS A 432 25.99 -3.78 -7.12
N LEU A 433 26.14 -2.56 -7.65
CA LEU A 433 25.97 -2.26 -9.08
C LEU A 433 27.29 -1.94 -9.81
N LYS A 434 28.41 -1.87 -9.08
CA LYS A 434 29.75 -1.55 -9.63
C LYS A 434 29.81 -0.19 -10.33
N VAL A 435 28.94 0.73 -9.95
CA VAL A 435 28.96 2.12 -10.45
C VAL A 435 29.93 2.92 -9.58
N THR A 436 30.99 3.42 -10.18
CA THR A 436 32.01 4.28 -9.54
C THR A 436 31.93 5.74 -9.98
N GLU A 437 31.06 6.05 -10.94
CA GLU A 437 30.77 7.43 -11.34
C GLU A 437 30.19 8.20 -10.14
N GLU A 438 30.54 9.48 -10.00
CA GLU A 438 29.95 10.34 -8.97
C GLU A 438 28.59 10.89 -9.46
N PRO A 439 27.54 10.86 -8.62
CA PRO A 439 26.26 11.47 -9.00
C PRO A 439 26.40 12.99 -9.17
N MET A 440 25.85 13.52 -10.25
CA MET A 440 25.79 14.97 -10.49
C MET A 440 24.92 15.68 -9.44
N LEU A 441 23.85 15.02 -9.00
CA LEU A 441 22.95 15.50 -7.97
C LEU A 441 22.62 14.35 -7.02
N ALA A 442 22.71 14.63 -5.72
CA ALA A 442 22.30 13.72 -4.66
C ALA A 442 21.45 14.48 -3.64
N LYS A 443 20.39 13.83 -3.15
CA LYS A 443 19.52 14.39 -2.11
C LYS A 443 19.04 13.26 -1.21
N ALA A 444 19.23 13.41 0.10
CA ALA A 444 18.71 12.45 1.08
C ALA A 444 17.65 13.10 1.96
N ARG A 445 16.62 12.32 2.31
CA ARG A 445 15.58 12.76 3.23
C ARG A 445 15.18 11.62 4.15
N LEU A 446 15.35 11.86 5.45
CA LEU A 446 14.85 10.98 6.49
C LEU A 446 13.34 11.15 6.63
N GLN A 447 12.62 10.04 6.48
CA GLN A 447 11.20 9.95 6.79
C GLN A 447 11.06 9.32 8.17
N ARG A 448 10.62 10.12 9.15
CA ARG A 448 10.40 9.69 10.53
C ARG A 448 9.05 9.03 10.66
N GLU A 449 9.01 7.95 11.44
CA GLU A 449 7.77 7.20 11.72
C GLU A 449 6.97 6.91 10.44
N ALA A 450 7.69 6.56 9.38
CA ALA A 450 7.20 6.61 8.01
C ALA A 450 6.24 5.47 7.68
N ILE A 451 6.55 4.26 8.17
CA ILE A 451 5.82 3.05 7.79
C ILE A 451 5.37 2.28 9.05
N PRO A 452 4.05 2.19 9.30
CA PRO A 452 3.50 1.40 10.41
C PRO A 452 3.84 -0.09 10.30
N GLN A 453 4.15 -0.71 11.43
CA GLN A 453 4.52 -2.12 11.56
C GLN A 453 3.38 -2.90 12.22
N TYR A 454 2.61 -3.66 11.45
CA TYR A 454 1.51 -4.46 12.00
C TYR A 454 2.05 -5.72 12.67
N GLN A 455 2.41 -5.58 13.94
CA GLN A 455 3.03 -6.65 14.72
C GLN A 455 2.05 -7.76 15.11
N VAL A 456 2.56 -8.90 15.55
CA VAL A 456 1.74 -9.99 16.12
C VAL A 456 0.81 -9.45 17.21
N GLY A 457 -0.49 -9.75 17.10
CA GLY A 457 -1.53 -9.24 18.01
C GLY A 457 -2.19 -7.94 17.55
N TYR A 458 -1.76 -7.36 16.42
CA TYR A 458 -2.33 -6.14 15.85
C TYR A 458 -3.86 -6.22 15.66
N ARG A 459 -4.38 -7.32 15.08
CA ARG A 459 -5.84 -7.46 14.85
C ARG A 459 -6.64 -7.40 16.14
N ASP A 460 -6.18 -8.11 17.18
CA ASP A 460 -6.84 -8.13 18.48
C ASP A 460 -6.82 -6.74 19.13
N ALA A 461 -5.74 -5.95 18.92
CA ALA A 461 -5.69 -4.58 19.37
C ALA A 461 -6.67 -3.67 18.62
N MET A 462 -6.76 -3.78 17.29
CA MET A 462 -7.74 -3.02 16.50
C MET A 462 -9.17 -3.35 16.90
N ALA A 463 -9.48 -4.62 17.18
CA ALA A 463 -10.78 -5.05 17.67
C ALA A 463 -11.13 -4.43 19.03
N ARG A 464 -10.18 -4.40 19.97
CA ARG A 464 -10.36 -3.74 21.27
C ARG A 464 -10.57 -2.23 21.13
N ILE A 465 -9.81 -1.58 20.26
CA ILE A 465 -9.95 -0.14 20.00
C ILE A 465 -11.32 0.15 19.39
N HIS A 466 -11.75 -0.64 18.41
CA HIS A 466 -13.10 -0.53 17.85
C HIS A 466 -14.17 -0.57 18.94
N GLN A 467 -14.16 -1.61 19.77
CA GLN A 467 -15.14 -1.80 20.85
C GLN A 467 -15.12 -0.64 21.85
N ASN A 468 -13.94 -0.16 22.24
CA ASN A 468 -13.81 0.96 23.16
C ASN A 468 -14.21 2.30 22.54
N LEU A 469 -13.94 2.54 21.25
CA LEU A 469 -14.41 3.75 20.56
C LEU A 469 -15.95 3.77 20.44
N VAL A 470 -16.56 2.62 20.18
CA VAL A 470 -18.03 2.49 20.19
C VAL A 470 -18.57 2.75 21.60
N LYS A 471 -17.96 2.16 22.62
CA LYS A 471 -18.40 2.26 24.01
C LYS A 471 -18.23 3.66 24.60
N ASP A 472 -17.04 4.24 24.47
CA ASP A 472 -16.63 5.45 25.21
C ASP A 472 -17.07 6.74 24.49
N TYR A 473 -17.23 6.68 23.16
CA TYR A 473 -17.52 7.83 22.30
C TYR A 473 -18.71 7.61 21.36
N GLU A 474 -19.54 6.60 21.64
CA GLU A 474 -20.70 6.22 20.82
C GLU A 474 -20.34 6.01 19.34
N GLY A 475 -19.09 5.59 19.09
CA GLY A 475 -18.51 5.40 17.77
C GLY A 475 -18.43 6.66 16.91
N ARG A 476 -18.54 7.86 17.50
CA ARG A 476 -18.46 9.13 16.79
C ARG A 476 -17.03 9.58 16.48
N ILE A 477 -16.03 8.89 17.05
CA ILE A 477 -14.65 8.92 16.57
C ILE A 477 -14.47 7.84 15.52
N LYS A 478 -14.08 8.25 14.32
CA LYS A 478 -13.65 7.34 13.25
C LYS A 478 -12.13 7.41 13.11
N VAL A 479 -11.50 6.30 12.72
CA VAL A 479 -10.07 6.23 12.46
C VAL A 479 -9.79 5.74 11.05
N LEU A 480 -8.80 6.30 10.37
CA LEU A 480 -8.40 5.90 9.02
C LEU A 480 -6.94 6.23 8.74
N GLY A 481 -6.37 5.60 7.72
CA GLY A 481 -4.97 5.80 7.35
C GLY A 481 -4.10 4.59 7.69
N PRO A 482 -2.82 4.65 7.33
CA PRO A 482 -1.99 3.45 7.25
C PRO A 482 -1.74 2.78 8.61
N TRP A 483 -2.00 3.43 9.75
CA TRP A 483 -1.88 2.79 11.06
C TRP A 483 -3.05 1.88 11.44
N TRP A 484 -4.20 2.01 10.77
CA TRP A 484 -5.48 1.47 11.25
C TRP A 484 -6.01 0.29 10.45
N GLN A 485 -5.73 0.24 9.15
CA GLN A 485 -6.44 -0.64 8.21
C GLN A 485 -5.66 -1.87 7.73
N GLY A 486 -4.50 -2.18 8.33
CA GLY A 486 -3.72 -3.39 7.98
C GLY A 486 -3.17 -3.38 6.55
N GLY A 487 -3.08 -2.20 5.94
CA GLY A 487 -2.51 -1.94 4.62
C GLY A 487 -1.92 -0.54 4.57
N VAL A 488 -0.64 -0.47 4.18
CA VAL A 488 0.14 0.79 4.12
C VAL A 488 0.04 1.48 2.76
N GLY A 489 -0.61 0.85 1.78
CA GLY A 489 -0.70 1.37 0.43
C GLY A 489 -1.61 2.60 0.31
N VAL A 490 -1.31 3.47 -0.66
CA VAL A 490 -2.19 4.60 -1.01
C VAL A 490 -3.58 4.11 -1.39
N ASN A 491 -3.67 2.99 -2.11
CA ASN A 491 -4.95 2.37 -2.49
C ASN A 491 -5.77 1.95 -1.26
N ASP A 492 -5.11 1.40 -0.23
CA ASP A 492 -5.77 0.99 1.02
C ASP A 492 -6.31 2.20 1.78
N CYS A 493 -5.51 3.27 1.84
CA CYS A 493 -5.92 4.53 2.48
C CYS A 493 -7.12 5.16 1.77
N VAL A 494 -7.10 5.23 0.44
CA VAL A 494 -8.20 5.79 -0.37
C VAL A 494 -9.47 4.93 -0.23
N LYS A 495 -9.31 3.60 -0.26
CA LYS A 495 -10.40 2.65 -0.01
C LYS A 495 -11.06 2.90 1.35
N SER A 496 -10.26 2.92 2.41
CA SER A 496 -10.72 3.11 3.79
C SER A 496 -11.40 4.48 3.96
N ALA A 497 -10.82 5.54 3.41
CA ALA A 497 -11.38 6.89 3.49
C ALA A 497 -12.75 7.00 2.80
N ARG A 498 -12.93 6.39 1.62
CA ARG A 498 -14.22 6.40 0.91
C ARG A 498 -15.30 5.67 1.71
N GLU A 499 -14.96 4.53 2.30
CA GLU A 499 -15.89 3.74 3.09
C GLU A 499 -16.28 4.47 4.39
N THR A 500 -15.30 4.97 5.15
CA THR A 500 -15.56 5.69 6.40
C THR A 500 -16.36 6.98 6.19
N SER A 501 -16.12 7.71 5.10
CA SER A 501 -16.93 8.89 4.75
C SER A 501 -18.41 8.52 4.55
N ARG A 502 -18.69 7.36 3.95
CA ARG A 502 -20.06 6.87 3.77
C ARG A 502 -20.69 6.51 5.12
N ARG A 503 -19.96 5.86 6.02
CA ARG A 503 -20.45 5.51 7.36
C ARG A 503 -20.94 6.72 8.14
N ILE A 504 -20.21 7.83 8.05
CA ILE A 504 -20.61 9.10 8.66
C ILE A 504 -21.88 9.63 7.99
N ARG A 505 -21.94 9.63 6.65
CA ARG A 505 -23.13 10.08 5.90
C ARG A 505 -24.40 9.30 6.26
N GLU A 506 -24.27 7.99 6.44
CA GLU A 506 -25.39 7.11 6.80
C GLU A 506 -25.60 6.98 8.32
N ALA A 507 -24.85 7.73 9.13
CA ALA A 507 -24.90 7.70 10.60
C ALA A 507 -24.72 6.30 11.21
N TRP A 508 -23.81 5.48 10.66
CA TRP A 508 -23.45 4.17 11.20
C TRP A 508 -22.49 4.33 12.39
N ASP A 509 -23.07 4.64 13.54
CA ASP A 509 -22.37 4.85 14.82
C ASP A 509 -21.72 3.56 15.35
N ASP A 510 -22.15 2.38 14.89
CA ASP A 510 -21.53 1.09 15.21
C ASP A 510 -20.22 0.81 14.44
N GLN A 511 -19.83 1.64 13.47
CA GLN A 511 -18.64 1.40 12.62
C GLN A 511 -17.61 2.51 12.75
N THR A 512 -16.41 2.19 13.24
CA THR A 512 -15.36 3.18 13.55
C THR A 512 -14.26 3.28 12.50
N GLY A 513 -14.28 2.45 11.45
CA GLY A 513 -13.14 2.23 10.56
C GLY A 513 -12.33 0.97 10.87
N LEU A 514 -12.69 0.27 11.96
CA LEU A 514 -11.99 -0.92 12.48
C LEU A 514 -12.92 -2.14 12.65
N GLU A 515 -14.16 -2.05 12.20
CA GLU A 515 -15.15 -3.13 12.26
C GLU A 515 -14.70 -4.42 11.55
N ASP A 516 -13.85 -4.33 10.52
CA ASP A 516 -13.28 -5.50 9.82
C ASP A 516 -12.36 -6.36 10.72
N TYR A 517 -11.99 -5.85 11.91
CA TYR A 517 -11.26 -6.60 12.92
C TYR A 517 -12.16 -7.28 13.95
N VAL A 518 -13.47 -7.01 13.90
CA VAL A 518 -14.46 -7.53 14.84
C VAL A 518 -15.31 -8.60 14.17
N GLY A 519 -15.26 -9.80 14.72
CA GLY A 519 -16.01 -10.96 14.23
C GLY A 519 -15.17 -11.92 13.38
N GLU A 520 -15.85 -12.93 12.83
CA GLU A 520 -15.23 -13.94 11.98
C GLU A 520 -14.98 -13.41 10.57
N GLU A 521 -13.76 -13.62 10.07
CA GLU A 521 -13.41 -13.26 8.70
C GLU A 521 -14.17 -14.15 7.70
N LYS A 522 -14.98 -13.51 6.87
CA LYS A 522 -15.72 -14.20 5.81
C LYS A 522 -14.96 -14.14 4.50
N TRP A 523 -14.96 -15.24 3.78
CA TRP A 523 -14.29 -15.40 2.49
C TRP A 523 -15.28 -15.73 1.39
N VAL A 524 -15.03 -15.20 0.21
CA VAL A 524 -15.87 -15.33 -0.98
C VAL A 524 -15.05 -15.94 -2.11
N LEU A 525 -15.58 -17.01 -2.69
CA LEU A 525 -15.10 -17.57 -3.95
C LEU A 525 -15.73 -16.78 -5.10
N VAL A 526 -14.87 -16.24 -5.96
CA VAL A 526 -15.27 -15.50 -7.15
C VAL A 526 -14.79 -16.28 -8.38
N ASP A 527 -15.72 -16.74 -9.19
CA ASP A 527 -15.41 -17.34 -10.50
C ASP A 527 -15.01 -16.23 -11.47
N ARG A 528 -13.79 -16.29 -12.01
CA ARG A 528 -13.27 -15.22 -12.88
C ARG A 528 -13.87 -15.23 -14.28
N ARG A 529 -14.52 -16.32 -14.70
CA ARG A 529 -15.14 -16.47 -16.03
C ARG A 529 -16.57 -15.94 -16.02
N THR A 530 -17.33 -16.27 -14.98
CA THR A 530 -18.74 -15.92 -14.85
C THR A 530 -18.98 -14.71 -13.94
N ASN A 531 -17.97 -14.30 -13.18
CA ASN A 531 -18.06 -13.31 -12.10
C ASN A 531 -19.07 -13.68 -11.01
N VAL A 532 -19.45 -14.96 -10.90
CA VAL A 532 -20.32 -15.49 -9.85
C VAL A 532 -19.55 -15.46 -8.52
N GLN A 533 -20.21 -14.95 -7.48
CA GLN A 533 -19.65 -14.75 -6.16
C GLN A 533 -20.43 -15.60 -5.16
N VAL A 534 -19.75 -16.49 -4.44
CA VAL A 534 -20.37 -17.38 -3.45
C VAL A 534 -19.56 -17.32 -2.17
N LEU A 535 -20.23 -17.20 -1.01
CA LEU A 535 -19.56 -17.37 0.27
C LEU A 535 -18.87 -18.73 0.29
N ASP A 536 -17.60 -18.76 0.71
CA ASP A 536 -16.85 -20.00 0.74
C ASP A 536 -17.54 -21.00 1.69
N PRO A 537 -18.02 -22.15 1.18
CA PRO A 537 -18.77 -23.11 2.01
C PRO A 537 -17.88 -23.82 3.03
N LEU A 538 -16.56 -23.72 2.87
CA LEU A 538 -15.54 -24.32 3.74
C LEU A 538 -15.00 -23.32 4.76
N GLN A 539 -15.77 -22.27 5.08
CA GLN A 539 -15.43 -21.37 6.18
C GLN A 539 -15.34 -22.16 7.47
N VAL A 540 -14.21 -22.01 8.16
CA VAL A 540 -14.01 -22.50 9.51
C VAL A 540 -15.07 -21.83 10.40
N ARG A 541 -15.95 -22.63 11.00
CA ARG A 541 -16.88 -22.18 12.05
C ARG A 541 -16.17 -22.04 13.38
#